data_AF-A0A8I0L5P1-F1
#
_entry.id   AF-A0A8I0L5P1-F1
#
_cell.length_a   1.000
_cell.length_b   1.000
_cell.length_c   1.000
_cell.angle_alpha   90.00
_cell.angle_beta   90.00
_cell.angle_gamma   90.00
#
_symmetry.space_group_name_H-M   'P 1'
#
loop_
_entity.id
_entity.type
_entity.pdbx_description
1 polymer ?
#
loop_
_entity_poly.entity_id
_entity_poly.type
_entity_poly.pdbx_seq_one_letter_code
_entity_poly.pdbx_strand_id
1 'polypeptide(L)'
;KKDVIGTINYLSHTGISQGKKIGIIATDETAGEYRCGDVISIGAREDEDAIARHLYGILRKFDDLDVDTIYSESFESEGLGQAIMNRLL
;
A
#
# COMPACT_ATOMS: atom_id res chain seq x y z
N LYS A 1 -7.32 0.55 14.02
CA LYS A 1 -7.24 1.52 12.90
C LYS A 1 -6.13 2.57 13.08
N LYS A 2 -6.09 3.38 14.17
CA LYS A 2 -4.99 4.36 14.39
C LYS A 2 -3.57 3.76 14.41
N ASP A 3 -3.44 2.52 14.88
CA ASP A 3 -2.14 1.87 15.03
C ASP A 3 -1.47 1.50 13.70
N VAL A 4 -2.25 1.10 12.69
CA VAL A 4 -1.73 0.69 11.37
C VAL A 4 -1.22 1.90 10.59
N ILE A 5 -2.01 2.98 10.53
CA ILE A 5 -1.63 4.23 9.85
C ILE A 5 -0.35 4.80 10.47
N GLY A 6 -0.28 4.84 11.81
CA GLY A 6 0.92 5.29 12.53
C GLY A 6 2.14 4.43 12.23
N THR A 7 1.98 3.10 12.22
CA THR A 7 3.04 2.14 11.92
C THR A 7 3.55 2.29 10.48
N ILE A 8 2.66 2.35 9.49
CA ILE A 8 3.06 2.52 8.08
C ILE A 8 3.76 3.86 7.89
N ASN A 9 3.28 4.96 8.50
CA ASN A 9 3.96 6.25 8.43
C ASN A 9 5.38 6.19 9.03
N TYR A 10 5.54 5.54 10.19
CA TYR A 10 6.84 5.35 10.83
C TYR A 10 7.80 4.53 9.96
N LEU A 11 7.33 3.40 9.42
CA LEU A 11 8.13 2.52 8.56
C LEU A 11 8.51 3.21 7.24
N SER A 12 7.57 3.94 6.64
CA SER A 12 7.79 4.68 5.40
C SER A 12 8.83 5.77 5.60
N HIS A 13 8.73 6.53 6.68
CA HIS A 13 9.73 7.55 7.03
C HIS A 13 11.13 6.94 7.26
N THR A 14 11.19 5.80 7.95
CA THR A 14 12.44 5.08 8.20
C THR A 14 13.05 4.55 6.91
N GLY A 15 12.25 3.94 6.03
CA GLY A 15 12.70 3.41 4.73
C GLY A 15 13.22 4.52 3.82
N ILE A 16 12.51 5.64 3.73
CA ILE A 16 12.96 6.82 2.97
C ILE A 16 14.28 7.36 3.54
N SER A 17 14.42 7.42 4.87
CA SER A 17 15.67 7.86 5.51
C SER A 17 16.86 6.92 5.24
N GLN A 18 16.58 5.66 4.88
CA GLN A 18 17.57 4.68 4.42
C GLN A 18 17.83 4.73 2.91
N GLY A 19 17.21 5.68 2.19
CA GLY A 19 17.34 5.82 0.74
C GLY A 19 16.46 4.87 -0.07
N LYS A 20 15.49 4.19 0.55
CA LYS A 20 14.53 3.33 -0.15
C LYS A 20 13.36 4.14 -0.71
N LYS A 21 12.87 3.73 -1.87
CA LYS A 21 11.62 4.21 -2.44
C LYS A 21 10.47 3.38 -1.88
N ILE A 22 9.51 4.07 -1.26
CA ILE A 22 8.41 3.44 -0.53
C ILE A 22 7.10 3.71 -1.26
N GLY A 23 6.33 2.66 -1.54
CA GLY A 23 4.96 2.73 -2.05
C GLY A 23 3.95 2.39 -0.97
N ILE A 24 2.79 3.03 -1.01
CA ILE A 24 1.71 2.81 -0.03
C ILE A 24 0.40 2.58 -0.78
N ILE A 25 -0.26 1.46 -0.50
CA ILE A 25 -1.61 1.16 -0.98
C ILE A 25 -2.58 1.47 0.16
N ALA A 26 -3.46 2.44 -0.08
CA ALA A 26 -4.46 2.91 0.88
C ALA A 26 -5.86 2.86 0.27
N THR A 27 -6.90 3.02 1.09
CA THR A 27 -8.24 3.29 0.58
C THR A 27 -8.48 4.80 0.47
N ASP A 28 -9.57 5.20 -0.18
CA ASP A 28 -9.93 6.62 -0.32
C ASP A 28 -10.07 7.31 1.05
N GLU A 29 -10.50 6.58 2.07
CA GLU A 29 -10.72 7.10 3.41
C GLU A 29 -9.43 7.35 4.19
N THR A 30 -8.33 6.67 3.84
CA THR A 30 -7.06 6.71 4.61
C THR A 30 -5.88 7.26 3.82
N ALA A 31 -5.98 7.37 2.49
CA ALA A 31 -4.92 7.88 1.63
C ALA A 31 -4.35 9.24 2.09
N GLY A 32 -5.21 10.13 2.59
CA GLY A 32 -4.80 11.45 3.10
C GLY A 32 -4.01 11.43 4.41
N GLU A 33 -3.97 10.31 5.12
CA GLU A 33 -3.27 10.18 6.40
C GLU A 33 -1.78 9.79 6.22
N TYR A 34 -1.38 9.41 5.01
CA TYR A 34 -0.01 9.06 4.68
C TYR A 34 0.76 10.26 4.16
N ARG A 35 1.83 10.63 4.87
CA ARG A 35 2.57 11.89 4.60
C ARG A 35 3.85 11.72 3.79
N CYS A 36 4.23 10.49 3.48
CA CYS A 36 5.47 10.18 2.79
C CYS A 36 5.35 8.89 1.98
N GLY A 37 6.15 8.76 0.93
CA GLY A 37 6.08 7.66 -0.04
C GLY A 37 5.11 7.94 -1.20
N ASP A 38 5.12 7.04 -2.17
CA ASP A 38 4.22 7.03 -3.32
C ASP A 38 2.89 6.39 -2.92
N VAL A 39 1.93 7.22 -2.52
CA VAL A 39 0.60 6.77 -2.07
C VAL A 39 -0.33 6.59 -3.26
N ILE A 40 -0.94 5.41 -3.38
CA ILE A 40 -1.94 5.11 -4.39
C ILE A 40 -3.19 4.57 -3.68
N SER A 41 -4.33 5.22 -3.92
CA SER A 41 -5.61 4.70 -3.48
C SER A 41 -6.06 3.54 -4.37
N ILE A 42 -6.55 2.47 -3.74
CA ILE A 42 -7.16 1.33 -4.42
C ILE A 42 -8.68 1.48 -4.62
N GLY A 43 -9.26 2.52 -4.00
CA GLY A 43 -10.70 2.83 -4.00
C GLY A 43 -11.31 2.81 -2.60
N ALA A 44 -12.64 2.94 -2.54
CA ALA A 44 -13.41 2.89 -1.30
C ALA A 44 -13.37 1.48 -0.69
N ARG A 45 -13.25 1.40 0.64
CA ARG A 45 -13.12 0.11 1.35
C ARG A 45 -14.32 -0.81 1.15
N GLU A 46 -15.50 -0.24 0.92
CA GLU A 46 -16.76 -0.97 0.79
C GLU A 46 -16.93 -1.66 -0.58
N ASP A 47 -16.09 -1.36 -1.57
CA ASP A 47 -16.13 -1.96 -2.91
C ASP A 47 -14.98 -2.98 -3.11
N GLU A 48 -15.10 -4.14 -2.47
CA GLU A 48 -14.07 -5.19 -2.51
C GLU A 48 -13.76 -5.70 -3.93
N ASP A 49 -14.77 -5.72 -4.82
CA ASP A 49 -14.64 -6.14 -6.21
C ASP A 49 -13.81 -5.14 -7.04
N ALA A 50 -13.95 -3.84 -6.79
CA ALA A 50 -13.06 -2.84 -7.39
C ALA A 50 -11.64 -2.96 -6.84
N ILE A 51 -11.49 -3.20 -5.53
CA ILE A 51 -10.18 -3.34 -4.89
C ILE A 51 -9.37 -4.48 -5.52
N ALA A 52 -9.95 -5.67 -5.66
CA ALA A 52 -9.27 -6.82 -6.24
C ALA A 52 -8.85 -6.58 -7.70
N ARG A 53 -9.70 -5.91 -8.50
CA ARG A 53 -9.40 -5.58 -9.90
C ARG A 53 -8.27 -4.56 -10.03
N HIS A 54 -8.23 -3.56 -9.16
CA HIS A 54 -7.25 -2.49 -9.22
C HIS A 54 -5.88 -2.88 -8.64
N LEU A 55 -5.82 -3.84 -7.70
CA LEU A 55 -4.58 -4.23 -7.04
C LEU A 55 -3.46 -4.56 -8.02
N TYR A 56 -3.70 -5.43 -9.00
CA TYR A 56 -2.67 -5.83 -9.98
C TYR A 56 -2.20 -4.67 -10.86
N GLY A 57 -3.07 -3.70 -11.15
CA GLY A 57 -2.70 -2.48 -11.86
C GLY A 57 -1.77 -1.61 -11.02
N ILE A 58 -2.07 -1.48 -9.72
CA ILE A 58 -1.26 -0.70 -8.77
C ILE A 58 0.11 -1.34 -8.56
N LEU A 59 0.18 -2.67 -8.41
CA LEU A 59 1.45 -3.38 -8.27
C LEU A 59 2.35 -3.18 -9.50
N ARG A 60 1.80 -3.27 -10.72
CA ARG A 60 2.57 -2.97 -11.95
C ARG A 60 3.03 -1.52 -12.00
N LYS A 61 2.18 -0.58 -11.56
CA LYS A 61 2.57 0.83 -11.48
C LYS A 61 3.72 1.05 -10.49
N PHE A 62 3.79 0.28 -9.40
CA PHE A 62 4.92 0.34 -8.49
C PHE A 62 6.19 -0.31 -9.06
N ASP A 63 6.04 -1.36 -9.87
CA ASP A 63 7.16 -1.90 -10.65
C ASP A 63 7.72 -0.81 -11.61
N ASP A 64 6.84 -0.11 -12.34
CA ASP A 64 7.23 0.99 -13.25
C ASP A 64 7.84 2.20 -12.53
N LEU A 65 7.54 2.34 -11.23
CA LEU A 65 8.10 3.37 -10.37
C LEU A 65 9.37 2.92 -9.65
N ASP A 66 9.87 1.70 -9.86
CA ASP A 66 11.04 1.15 -9.16
C ASP A 66 10.92 1.29 -7.63
N VAL A 67 9.74 0.99 -7.07
CA VAL A 67 9.52 1.02 -5.61
C VAL A 67 10.21 -0.16 -4.94
N ASP A 68 11.03 0.11 -3.92
CA ASP A 68 11.77 -0.92 -3.18
C ASP A 68 10.90 -1.66 -2.16
N THR A 69 9.89 -1.00 -1.60
CA THR A 69 9.04 -1.59 -0.55
C THR A 69 7.63 -1.02 -0.62
N ILE A 70 6.64 -1.91 -0.61
CA ILE A 70 5.22 -1.56 -0.64
C ILE A 70 4.60 -1.89 0.72
N TYR A 71 3.89 -0.93 1.31
CA TYR A 71 3.04 -1.14 2.47
C TYR A 71 1.57 -1.06 2.05
N SER A 72 0.71 -1.85 2.69
CA SER A 72 -0.74 -1.70 2.51
C SER A 72 -1.46 -1.81 3.84
N GLU A 73 -2.64 -1.22 3.90
CA GLU A 73 -3.60 -1.57 4.93
C GLU A 73 -4.04 -3.03 4.78
N SER A 74 -4.36 -3.71 5.88
CA SER A 74 -4.96 -5.03 5.82
C SER A 74 -6.40 -4.90 5.35
N PHE A 75 -6.67 -5.41 4.15
CA PHE A 75 -8.03 -5.61 3.64
C PHE A 75 -8.53 -6.93 4.21
N GLU A 76 -9.71 -6.93 4.84
CA GLU A 76 -10.29 -8.11 5.51
C GLU A 76 -10.66 -9.22 4.52
N SER A 77 -10.64 -8.94 3.22
CA SER A 77 -10.83 -9.94 2.18
C SER A 77 -9.64 -10.90 2.15
N GLU A 78 -9.89 -12.17 2.53
CA GLU A 78 -8.92 -13.25 2.83
C GLU A 78 -7.84 -13.53 1.74
N GLY A 79 -7.89 -12.89 0.57
CA GLY A 79 -6.89 -13.05 -0.51
C GLY A 79 -5.93 -11.87 -0.72
N LEU A 80 -6.29 -10.64 -0.31
CA LEU A 80 -5.56 -9.44 -0.75
C LEU A 80 -4.26 -9.21 0.02
N GLY A 81 -4.29 -9.45 1.34
CA GLY A 81 -3.11 -9.30 2.21
C GLY A 81 -2.03 -10.35 1.94
N GLN A 82 -2.39 -11.53 1.44
CA GLN A 82 -1.42 -12.57 1.08
C GLN A 82 -0.76 -12.32 -0.29
N ALA A 83 -1.48 -11.71 -1.24
CA ALA A 83 -0.93 -11.40 -2.56
C ALA A 83 0.23 -10.39 -2.51
N ILE A 84 0.22 -9.48 -1.52
CA ILE A 84 1.29 -8.50 -1.31
C ILE A 84 2.53 -9.14 -0.67
N MET A 85 2.39 -10.28 0.02
CA MET A 85 3.52 -10.97 0.64
C MET A 85 4.30 -11.88 -0.32
N ASN A 86 3.77 -12.18 -1.51
CA ASN A 86 4.37 -13.18 -2.41
C ASN A 86 4.81 -12.59 -3.77
N ARG A 87 5.57 -11.50 -3.72
CA ARG A 87 6.40 -11.02 -4.85
C ARG A 87 7.90 -10.95 -4.52
N LEU A 88 8.35 -11.75 -3.55
CA LEU A 88 9.75 -12.12 -3.34
C LEU A 88 10.00 -13.57 -3.79
N LEU A 89 9.97 -13.80 -5.10
CA LEU A 89 10.71 -14.90 -5.74
C LEU A 89 11.40 -14.36 -6.98
#